data_AF-A0AAI9YC67-F1
#
_entry.id   AF-A0AAI9YC67-F1
#
_cell.length_a   1.000
_cell.length_b   1.000
_cell.length_c   1.000
_cell.angle_alpha   90.00
_cell.angle_beta   90.00
_cell.angle_gamma   90.00
#
_symmetry.space_group_name_H-M   'P 1'
#
loop_
_entity.id
_entity.type
_entity.pdbx_description
1 polymer ?
#
loop_
_entity_poly.entity_id
_entity_poly.type
_entity_poly.pdbx_seq_one_letter_code
_entity_poly.pdbx_strand_id
1 'polypeptide(L)'
;MHSPEELLSLTINKSGKTLQGALDTWSKWQAAHYDNRASYGAISASGFDIQLFQILQNDVSSLGDQRDKMAPLVKTAQQAQTLDSVQTLLQADIAYAQAVVDLSSQITNKMTAMTNDGLQAKSAEVQAAYSNLTALSS
;
A
#
# COMPACT_ATOMS: atom_id res chain seq x y z
N MET A 1 31.39 -4.35 5.46
CA MET A 1 30.70 -5.17 4.44
C MET A 1 29.48 -5.77 5.11
N HIS A 2 28.29 -5.58 4.55
CA HIS A 2 27.08 -6.23 5.07
C HIS A 2 27.03 -7.70 4.61
N SER A 3 26.53 -8.58 5.45
CA SER A 3 26.25 -9.97 5.04
C SER A 3 25.08 -9.99 4.04
N PRO A 4 24.95 -11.04 3.21
CA PRO A 4 23.78 -11.20 2.33
C PRO A 4 22.45 -11.17 3.08
N GLU A 5 22.41 -11.72 4.30
CA GLU A 5 21.23 -11.74 5.17
C GLU A 5 20.88 -10.33 5.68
N GLU A 6 21.88 -9.52 6.03
CA GLU A 6 21.69 -8.12 6.42
C GLU A 6 21.15 -7.27 5.26
N LEU A 7 21.63 -7.49 4.04
CA LEU A 7 21.15 -6.79 2.84
C LEU A 7 19.68 -7.14 2.53
N LEU A 8 19.28 -8.39 2.75
CA LEU A 8 17.91 -8.84 2.54
C LEU A 8 16.95 -8.20 3.56
N SER A 9 17.31 -8.22 4.85
CA SER A 9 16.55 -7.56 5.91
C SER A 9 16.42 -6.05 5.68
N LEU A 10 17.50 -5.38 5.27
CA LEU A 10 17.48 -3.95 4.93
C LEU A 10 16.53 -3.65 3.76
N THR A 11 16.52 -4.50 2.74
CA THR A 11 15.64 -4.34 1.56
C THR A 11 14.17 -4.46 1.94
N ILE A 12 13.80 -5.51 2.68
CA ILE A 12 12.42 -5.71 3.16
C ILE A 12 11.97 -4.54 4.03
N ASN A 13 12.79 -4.14 5.01
CA ASN A 13 12.48 -3.03 5.90
C ASN A 13 12.32 -1.70 5.15
N LYS A 14 13.17 -1.43 4.16
CA LYS A 14 13.09 -0.23 3.34
C LYS A 14 11.81 -0.22 2.50
N SER A 15 11.51 -1.32 1.81
CA SER A 15 10.27 -1.45 1.03
C SER A 15 9.04 -1.28 1.91
N GLY A 16 8.99 -1.92 3.08
CA GLY A 16 7.89 -1.77 4.03
C GLY A 16 7.68 -0.33 4.49
N LYS A 17 8.76 0.40 4.80
CA LYS A 17 8.70 1.83 5.17
C LYS A 17 8.20 2.70 4.02
N THR A 18 8.61 2.43 2.78
CA THR A 18 8.13 3.15 1.60
C THR A 18 6.62 2.96 1.41
N LEU A 19 6.14 1.73 1.53
CA LEU A 19 4.71 1.43 1.41
C LEU A 19 3.91 2.11 2.53
N GLN A 20 4.36 2.03 3.78
CA GLN A 20 3.73 2.75 4.90
C GLN A 20 3.72 4.26 4.67
N GLY A 21 4.81 4.84 4.18
CA GLY A 21 4.88 6.26 3.87
C GLY A 21 3.87 6.71 2.82
N ALA A 22 3.51 5.85 1.87
CA ALA A 22 2.43 6.12 0.91
C ALA A 22 1.06 6.14 1.60
N LEU A 23 0.74 5.13 2.41
CA LEU A 23 -0.50 5.08 3.19
C LEU A 23 -0.65 6.30 4.11
N ASP A 24 0.41 6.66 4.84
CA ASP A 24 0.42 7.83 5.72
C ASP A 24 0.18 9.11 4.93
N THR A 25 0.74 9.22 3.73
CA THR A 25 0.54 10.37 2.84
C THR A 25 -0.92 10.50 2.45
N TRP A 26 -1.54 9.39 2.00
CA TRP A 26 -2.94 9.39 1.59
C TRP A 26 -3.90 9.64 2.76
N SER A 27 -3.61 9.04 3.92
CA SER A 27 -4.41 9.23 5.15
C SER A 27 -4.36 10.67 5.65
N LYS A 28 -3.17 11.29 5.65
CA LYS A 28 -3.00 12.71 6.01
C LYS A 28 -3.70 13.63 5.01
N TRP A 29 -3.61 13.32 3.71
CA TRP A 29 -4.30 14.09 2.69
C TRP A 29 -5.83 14.01 2.89
N GLN A 30 -6.38 12.82 3.11
CA GLN A 30 -7.82 12.65 3.40
C GLN A 30 -8.24 13.46 4.62
N ALA A 31 -7.50 13.39 5.73
CA ALA A 31 -7.82 14.13 6.94
C ALA A 31 -7.86 15.64 6.69
N ALA A 32 -6.93 16.17 5.89
CA ALA A 32 -6.85 17.59 5.55
C ALA A 32 -7.96 18.07 4.58
N HIS A 33 -8.54 17.15 3.80
CA HIS A 33 -9.48 17.48 2.73
C HIS A 33 -10.90 16.93 2.96
N TYR A 34 -11.18 16.44 4.17
CA TYR A 34 -12.46 15.81 4.49
C TYR A 34 -13.66 16.74 4.26
N ASP A 35 -13.54 18.02 4.58
CA ASP A 35 -14.62 18.98 4.39
C ASP A 35 -14.92 19.25 2.91
N ASN A 36 -13.94 19.04 2.04
CA ASN A 36 -14.06 19.18 0.59
C ASN A 36 -14.50 17.89 -0.10
N ARG A 37 -14.72 16.78 0.61
CA ARG A 37 -14.95 15.45 0.02
C ARG A 37 -15.98 15.39 -1.12
N ALA A 38 -17.04 16.20 -1.06
CA ALA A 38 -18.09 16.24 -2.06
C ALA A 38 -17.68 16.93 -3.37
N SER A 39 -16.64 17.78 -3.37
CA SER A 39 -16.18 18.53 -4.54
C SER A 39 -15.39 17.66 -5.53
N TYR A 40 -14.87 16.51 -5.08
CA TYR A 40 -14.04 15.63 -5.91
C TYR A 40 -14.85 14.73 -6.85
N GLY A 41 -16.18 14.78 -6.81
CA GLY A 41 -17.06 14.02 -7.69
C GLY A 41 -17.39 12.61 -7.20
N ALA A 42 -18.22 11.91 -7.97
CA ALA A 42 -18.76 10.60 -7.65
C ALA A 42 -18.84 9.71 -8.90
N ILE A 43 -18.86 8.40 -8.67
CA ILE A 43 -19.22 7.39 -9.66
C ILE A 43 -20.62 6.90 -9.34
N SER A 44 -21.51 6.95 -10.32
CA SER A 44 -22.86 6.40 -10.19
C SER A 44 -22.87 4.92 -10.58
N ALA A 45 -23.32 4.05 -9.67
CA ALA A 45 -23.46 2.62 -9.89
C ALA A 45 -24.81 2.14 -9.34
N SER A 46 -25.62 1.49 -10.19
CA SER A 46 -26.92 0.92 -9.80
C SER A 46 -27.86 1.89 -9.06
N GLY A 47 -27.84 3.17 -9.43
CA GLY A 47 -28.65 4.22 -8.81
C GLY A 47 -28.09 4.82 -7.51
N PHE A 48 -26.87 4.42 -7.12
CA PHE A 48 -26.16 4.98 -5.97
C PHE A 48 -24.96 5.79 -6.44
N ASP A 49 -24.76 6.95 -5.82
CA ASP A 49 -23.57 7.77 -6.03
C ASP A 49 -22.53 7.44 -4.96
N ILE A 50 -21.36 6.97 -5.40
CA ILE A 50 -20.23 6.68 -4.54
C ILE A 50 -19.21 7.79 -4.76
N GLN A 51 -18.93 8.58 -3.72
CA GLN A 51 -17.96 9.66 -3.84
C GLN A 51 -16.57 9.08 -4.07
N LEU A 52 -15.79 9.68 -4.98
CA LEU A 52 -14.41 9.25 -5.21
C LEU A 52 -13.61 9.31 -3.90
N PHE A 53 -13.91 10.28 -3.03
CA PHE A 53 -13.24 10.42 -1.74
C PHE A 53 -13.50 9.22 -0.82
N GLN A 54 -14.73 8.70 -0.83
CA GLN A 54 -15.09 7.48 -0.09
C GLN A 54 -14.39 6.25 -0.66
N ILE A 55 -14.20 6.17 -1.99
CA ILE A 55 -13.42 5.10 -2.61
C ILE A 55 -11.98 5.12 -2.08
N LEU A 56 -11.33 6.29 -2.11
CA LEU A 56 -9.98 6.43 -1.57
C LEU A 56 -9.91 6.06 -0.07
N GLN A 57 -10.89 6.47 0.73
CA GLN A 57 -10.97 6.09 2.15
C GLN A 57 -11.08 4.58 2.35
N ASN A 58 -11.96 3.93 1.60
CA ASN A 58 -12.16 2.48 1.68
C ASN A 58 -10.91 1.71 1.25
N ASP A 59 -10.25 2.15 0.18
CA ASP A 59 -9.04 1.50 -0.31
C ASP A 59 -7.87 1.66 0.69
N VAL A 60 -7.68 2.84 1.27
CA VAL A 60 -6.67 3.07 2.33
C VAL A 60 -6.98 2.22 3.58
N SER A 61 -8.25 2.15 4.01
CA SER A 61 -8.66 1.30 5.13
C SER A 61 -8.39 -0.18 4.85
N SER A 62 -8.72 -0.64 3.64
CA SER A 62 -8.51 -2.04 3.22
C SER A 62 -7.03 -2.43 3.22
N LEU A 63 -6.15 -1.51 2.82
CA LEU A 63 -4.70 -1.69 2.92
C LEU A 63 -4.24 -1.79 4.38
N GLY A 64 -4.80 -0.96 5.28
CA GLY A 64 -4.57 -1.08 6.72
C GLY A 64 -4.95 -2.46 7.25
N ASP A 65 -6.15 -2.93 6.93
CA ASP A 65 -6.62 -4.27 7.33
C ASP A 65 -5.75 -5.39 6.77
N GLN A 66 -5.29 -5.27 5.52
CA GLN A 66 -4.40 -6.23 4.91
C GLN A 66 -3.05 -6.27 5.64
N ARG A 67 -2.52 -5.10 6.04
CA ARG A 67 -1.27 -5.00 6.81
C ARG A 67 -1.42 -5.63 8.19
N ASP A 68 -2.54 -5.41 8.87
CA ASP A 68 -2.80 -6.00 10.18
C ASP A 68 -2.88 -7.54 10.13
N LYS A 69 -3.44 -8.09 9.06
CA LYS A 69 -3.47 -9.54 8.80
C LYS A 69 -2.08 -10.15 8.60
N MET A 70 -1.03 -9.35 8.39
CA MET A 70 0.34 -9.84 8.30
C MET A 70 0.98 -10.12 9.66
N ALA A 71 0.53 -9.46 10.74
CA ALA A 71 1.06 -9.66 12.08
C ALA A 71 1.14 -11.14 12.53
N PRO A 72 0.10 -11.99 12.33
CA PRO A 72 0.21 -13.42 12.64
C PRO A 72 1.24 -14.14 11.77
N LEU A 73 1.44 -13.75 10.50
CA LEU A 73 2.44 -14.35 9.62
C LEU A 73 3.86 -14.03 10.08
N VAL A 74 4.09 -12.80 10.53
CA VAL A 74 5.37 -12.40 11.15
C VAL A 74 5.66 -13.25 12.38
N LYS A 75 4.68 -13.42 13.26
CA LYS A 75 4.83 -14.26 14.46
C LYS A 75 5.13 -15.71 14.10
N THR A 76 4.42 -16.27 13.12
CA THR A 76 4.65 -17.64 12.64
C THR A 76 6.06 -17.79 12.06
N ALA A 77 6.51 -16.87 11.22
CA ALA A 77 7.87 -16.92 10.65
C ALA A 77 8.96 -16.84 11.75
N GLN A 78 8.76 -15.98 12.75
CA GLN A 78 9.68 -15.85 13.90
C GLN A 78 9.74 -17.11 14.76
N GLN A 79 8.60 -17.79 14.93
CA GLN A 79 8.49 -18.98 15.78
C GLN A 79 8.94 -20.26 15.07
N ALA A 80 8.52 -20.46 13.81
CA ALA A 80 8.81 -21.67 13.06
C ALA A 80 10.24 -21.67 12.49
N GLN A 81 10.76 -20.49 12.10
CA GLN A 81 12.08 -20.33 11.49
C GLN A 81 12.32 -21.24 10.29
N THR A 82 11.26 -21.63 9.58
CA THR A 82 11.34 -22.46 8.39
C THR A 82 11.33 -21.61 7.13
N LEU A 83 11.98 -22.10 6.08
CA LEU A 83 11.96 -21.45 4.76
C LEU A 83 10.52 -21.22 4.28
N ASP A 84 9.65 -22.22 4.42
CA ASP A 84 8.24 -22.12 4.02
C ASP A 84 7.48 -21.00 4.75
N SER A 85 7.74 -20.82 6.05
CA SER A 85 7.10 -19.75 6.84
C SER A 85 7.56 -18.36 6.40
N VAL A 86 8.84 -18.22 6.04
CA VAL A 86 9.41 -16.98 5.51
C VAL A 86 8.90 -16.70 4.09
N GLN A 87 8.79 -17.73 3.24
CA GLN A 87 8.22 -17.60 1.89
C GLN A 87 6.75 -17.18 1.94
N THR A 88 5.96 -17.75 2.85
CA THR A 88 4.56 -17.37 3.04
C THR A 88 4.44 -15.90 3.44
N LEU A 89 5.28 -15.42 4.37
CA LEU A 89 5.32 -14.02 4.75
C LEU A 89 5.73 -13.11 3.57
N LEU A 90 6.77 -13.49 2.83
CA LEU A 90 7.23 -12.72 1.66
C LEU A 90 6.15 -12.62 0.58
N GLN A 91 5.42 -13.69 0.29
CA GLN A 91 4.30 -13.67 -0.65
C GLN A 91 3.19 -12.72 -0.18
N ALA A 92 2.89 -12.69 1.11
CA ALA A 92 1.94 -11.74 1.68
C ALA A 92 2.42 -10.28 1.56
N ASP A 93 3.72 -10.01 1.78
CA ASP A 93 4.32 -8.68 1.57
C ASP A 93 4.26 -8.25 0.10
N ILE A 94 4.52 -9.16 -0.84
CA ILE A 94 4.40 -8.91 -2.28
C ILE A 94 2.95 -8.59 -2.66
N ALA A 95 1.99 -9.37 -2.18
CA ALA A 95 0.57 -9.12 -2.43
C ALA A 95 0.10 -7.78 -1.86
N TYR A 96 0.58 -7.42 -0.66
CA TYR A 96 0.33 -6.11 -0.08
C TYR A 96 0.94 -4.98 -0.92
N ALA A 97 2.21 -5.12 -1.33
CA ALA A 97 2.88 -4.14 -2.16
C ALA A 97 2.18 -3.94 -3.52
N GLN A 98 1.69 -5.02 -4.14
CA GLN A 98 0.88 -4.93 -5.36
C GLN A 98 -0.42 -4.14 -5.13
N ALA A 99 -1.14 -4.40 -4.04
CA ALA A 99 -2.36 -3.65 -3.72
C ALA A 99 -2.09 -2.14 -3.52
N VAL A 100 -0.94 -1.78 -2.93
CA VAL A 100 -0.51 -0.38 -2.81
C VAL A 100 -0.19 0.23 -4.20
N VAL A 101 0.47 -0.52 -5.10
CA VAL A 101 0.71 -0.11 -6.49
C VAL A 101 -0.61 0.10 -7.24
N ASP A 102 -1.58 -0.78 -7.02
CA ASP A 102 -2.89 -0.70 -7.65
C ASP A 102 -3.64 0.57 -7.20
N LEU A 103 -3.65 0.87 -5.90
CA LEU A 103 -4.23 2.11 -5.39
C LEU A 103 -3.50 3.34 -5.94
N SER A 104 -2.16 3.31 -5.97
CA SER A 104 -1.37 4.39 -6.57
C SER A 104 -1.78 4.65 -8.03
N SER A 105 -1.95 3.59 -8.80
CA SER A 105 -2.39 3.66 -10.20
C SER A 105 -3.82 4.20 -10.31
N GLN A 106 -4.71 3.82 -9.40
CA GLN A 106 -6.07 4.37 -9.34
C GLN A 106 -6.08 5.86 -9.03
N ILE A 107 -5.25 6.32 -8.09
CA ILE A 107 -5.10 7.74 -7.77
C ILE A 107 -4.70 8.52 -9.03
N THR A 108 -3.66 8.07 -9.73
CA THR A 108 -3.18 8.71 -10.96
C THR A 108 -4.25 8.76 -12.06
N ASN A 109 -4.96 7.66 -12.27
CA ASN A 109 -5.80 7.49 -13.46
C ASN A 109 -7.26 7.94 -13.27
N LYS A 110 -7.77 7.92 -12.04
CA LYS A 110 -9.21 8.08 -11.75
C LYS A 110 -9.53 9.21 -10.77
N MET A 111 -8.55 9.75 -10.05
CA MET A 111 -8.78 10.74 -8.98
C MET A 111 -8.22 12.11 -9.34
N THR A 112 -8.36 12.54 -10.60
CA THR A 112 -7.75 13.77 -11.13
C THR A 112 -8.05 15.02 -10.31
N ALA A 113 -9.29 15.17 -9.83
CA ALA A 113 -9.68 16.32 -9.00
C ALA A 113 -8.89 16.36 -7.68
N MET A 114 -8.63 15.20 -7.07
CA MET A 114 -7.84 15.10 -5.84
C MET A 114 -6.35 15.28 -6.10
N THR A 115 -5.83 14.73 -7.21
CA THR A 115 -4.41 14.93 -7.56
C THR A 115 -4.11 16.38 -7.90
N ASN A 116 -5.05 17.08 -8.55
CA ASN A 116 -4.97 18.52 -8.78
C ASN A 116 -5.00 19.32 -7.46
N ASP A 117 -5.63 18.77 -6.43
CA ASP A 117 -5.69 19.31 -5.07
C ASP A 117 -4.61 18.70 -4.15
N GLY A 118 -3.50 18.23 -4.73
CA GLY A 118 -2.29 17.85 -4.00
C GLY A 118 -2.22 16.41 -3.50
N LEU A 119 -3.17 15.53 -3.85
CA LEU A 119 -3.05 14.10 -3.56
C LEU A 119 -1.88 13.50 -4.37
N GLN A 120 -0.83 13.08 -3.68
CA GLN A 120 0.34 12.46 -4.32
C GLN A 120 0.11 10.97 -4.56
N ALA A 121 0.28 10.51 -5.80
CA ALA A 121 0.11 9.09 -6.15
C ALA A 121 1.24 8.18 -5.62
N LYS A 122 2.47 8.69 -5.41
CA LYS A 122 3.64 7.90 -4.96
C LYS A 122 4.08 6.76 -5.90
N SER A 123 3.71 6.83 -7.18
CA SER A 123 3.81 5.72 -8.12
C SER A 123 5.22 5.17 -8.30
N ALA A 124 6.23 6.03 -8.40
CA ALA A 124 7.62 5.59 -8.57
C ALA A 124 8.13 4.86 -7.32
N GLU A 125 7.82 5.39 -6.14
CA GLU A 125 8.28 4.84 -4.87
C GLU A 125 7.64 3.49 -4.55
N VAL A 126 6.32 3.37 -4.73
CA VAL A 126 5.61 2.11 -4.47
C VAL A 126 5.94 1.03 -5.50
N GLN A 127 6.15 1.42 -6.77
CA GLN A 127 6.59 0.49 -7.81
C GLN A 127 7.99 -0.05 -7.50
N ALA A 128 8.92 0.81 -7.10
CA ALA A 128 10.26 0.38 -6.69
C ALA A 128 10.21 -0.56 -5.47
N ALA A 129 9.37 -0.26 -4.47
CA ALA A 129 9.20 -1.13 -3.31
C ALA A 129 8.66 -2.51 -3.69
N TYR A 130 7.64 -2.57 -4.55
CA TYR A 130 7.11 -3.82 -5.09
C TYR A 130 8.17 -4.61 -5.86
N SER A 131 8.87 -3.97 -6.81
CA SER A 131 9.91 -4.62 -7.59
C SER A 131 11.05 -5.19 -6.73
N ASN A 132 11.45 -4.47 -5.68
CA ASN A 132 12.44 -4.97 -4.72
C ASN A 132 11.96 -6.25 -4.02
N LEU A 133 10.70 -6.29 -3.57
CA LEU A 133 10.14 -7.45 -2.87
C LEU A 133 9.98 -8.64 -3.81
N THR A 134 9.51 -8.44 -5.04
CA THR A 134 9.39 -9.51 -6.03
C THR A 134 10.75 -10.11 -6.40
N ALA A 135 11.80 -9.30 -6.47
CA ALA A 135 13.15 -9.77 -6.77
C ALA A 135 13.70 -10.71 -5.68
N LEU A 136 13.20 -10.65 -4.44
CA LEU A 136 13.56 -11.56 -3.35
C LEU A 136 12.85 -12.91 -3.44
N SER A 137 11.79 -13.02 -4.25
CA SER A 137 11.04 -14.26 -4.47
C SER A 137 11.51 -15.05 -5.69
N SER A 138 12.48 -14.50 -6.43
CA SER A 138 13.09 -15.07 -7.64
C SER A 138 14.35 -15.87 -7.28
#